data_AF-A0A1B3WTV6-F1
#
_entry.id   AF-A0A1B3WTV6-F1
#
_cell.length_a   1.000
_cell.length_b   1.000
_cell.length_c   1.000
_cell.angle_alpha   90.00
_cell.angle_beta   90.00
_cell.angle_gamma   90.00
#
_symmetry.space_group_name_H-M   'P 1'
#
loop_
_entity.id
_entity.type
_entity.pdbx_description
1 polymer ?
#
loop_
_entity_poly.entity_id
_entity_poly.type
_entity_poly.pdbx_seq_one_letter_code
_entity_poly.pdbx_strand_id
1 'polypeptide(L)'
;MNPSDSMDPETGLPVDLSCFEVDLPSFLKESIEAMKEGQAKLARGEKYFDWDCDFCDLQSSINVAEVEQIISPEQAWYLREKYLGLRRE
;
A
#
# COMPACT_ATOMS: atom_id res chain seq x y z
N MET A 1 7.12 15.43 -5.71
CA MET A 1 5.81 15.74 -5.12
C MET A 1 5.98 16.92 -4.17
N ASN A 2 5.14 17.95 -4.29
CA ASN A 2 5.07 19.01 -3.29
C ASN A 2 4.35 18.45 -2.05
N PRO A 3 4.81 18.75 -0.83
CA PRO A 3 4.16 18.28 0.42
C PRO A 3 2.80 18.96 0.72
N SER A 4 2.23 19.69 -0.25
CA SER A 4 1.02 20.51 -0.08
C SER A 4 -0.27 19.85 -0.58
N ASP A 5 -0.21 18.64 -1.15
CA ASP A 5 -1.35 18.04 -1.86
C ASP A 5 -2.26 17.13 -1.02
N SER A 6 -2.05 17.03 0.30
CA SER A 6 -2.90 16.22 1.18
C SER A 6 -3.18 16.92 2.50
N MET A 7 -3.92 18.03 2.44
CA MET A 7 -4.48 18.71 3.60
C MET A 7 -5.93 18.27 3.78
N ASP A 8 -6.30 17.91 5.00
CA ASP A 8 -7.68 17.62 5.38
C ASP A 8 -8.51 18.92 5.25
N PRO A 9 -9.58 18.94 4.41
CA PRO A 9 -10.36 20.16 4.16
C PRO A 9 -11.17 20.63 5.38
N GLU A 10 -11.34 19.79 6.40
CA GLU A 10 -12.09 20.08 7.62
C GLU A 10 -11.17 20.55 8.77
N THR A 11 -9.97 19.98 8.86
CA THR A 11 -9.04 20.26 9.97
C THR A 11 -7.86 21.16 9.58
N GLY A 12 -7.56 21.33 8.28
CA GLY A 12 -6.43 22.11 7.80
C GLY A 12 -5.05 21.56 8.18
N LEU A 13 -5.01 20.32 8.67
CA LEU A 13 -3.79 19.60 9.03
C LEU A 13 -3.36 18.71 7.86
N PRO A 14 -2.04 18.41 7.75
CA PRO A 14 -1.59 17.38 6.83
C PRO A 14 -2.33 16.09 7.16
N VAL A 15 -2.96 15.48 6.15
CA VAL A 15 -3.49 14.13 6.29
C VAL A 15 -2.31 13.27 6.69
N ASP A 16 -2.27 12.83 7.94
CA ASP A 16 -1.28 11.88 8.40
C ASP A 16 -1.59 10.56 7.70
N LEU A 17 -0.94 10.33 6.57
CA LEU A 17 -1.14 9.14 5.73
C LEU A 17 -0.83 7.84 6.51
N SER A 18 -0.20 7.92 7.69
CA SER A 18 -0.07 6.75 8.57
C SER A 18 -1.44 6.23 9.05
N CYS A 19 -2.49 7.05 9.05
CA CYS A 19 -3.86 6.64 9.35
C CYS A 19 -4.37 5.56 8.38
N PHE A 20 -3.86 5.54 7.14
CA PHE A 20 -4.22 4.55 6.12
C PHE A 20 -3.68 3.15 6.38
N GLU A 21 -2.88 2.96 7.43
CA GLU A 21 -2.30 1.65 7.78
C GLU A 21 -2.78 1.09 9.13
N VAL A 22 -3.60 1.82 9.88
CA VAL A 22 -4.02 1.43 11.24
C VAL A 22 -5.00 0.25 11.22
N ASP A 23 -6.08 0.38 10.46
CA ASP A 23 -7.23 -0.54 10.50
C ASP A 23 -7.29 -1.53 9.33
N LEU A 24 -6.13 -1.89 8.75
CA LEU A 24 -6.09 -2.85 7.65
C LEU A 24 -6.54 -4.25 8.12
N PRO A 25 -7.32 -4.98 7.30
CA PRO A 25 -7.71 -6.36 7.59
C PRO A 25 -6.49 -7.29 7.58
N SER A 26 -6.57 -8.41 8.30
CA SER A 26 -5.41 -9.31 8.51
C SER A 26 -4.81 -9.81 7.19
N PHE A 27 -5.63 -10.23 6.23
CA PHE A 27 -5.16 -10.71 4.92
C PHE A 27 -4.37 -9.65 4.14
N LEU A 28 -4.75 -8.37 4.27
CA LEU A 28 -4.06 -7.27 3.62
C LEU A 28 -2.75 -6.94 4.36
N LYS A 29 -2.74 -7.01 5.69
CA LYS A 29 -1.50 -6.88 6.48
C LYS A 29 -0.50 -7.99 6.13
N GLU A 30 -0.96 -9.23 6.01
CA GLU A 30 -0.13 -10.39 5.66
C GLU A 30 0.54 -10.23 4.28
N SER A 31 -0.22 -9.82 3.25
CA SER A 31 0.33 -9.58 1.91
C SER A 31 1.27 -8.36 1.85
N ILE A 32 1.02 -7.32 2.66
CA ILE A 32 1.96 -6.19 2.80
C ILE A 32 3.29 -6.64 3.40
N GLU A 33 3.26 -7.46 4.45
CA GLU A 33 4.50 -7.95 5.06
C GLU A 33 5.27 -8.87 4.11
N ALA A 34 4.61 -9.75 3.36
CA ALA A 34 5.25 -10.58 2.33
C ALA A 34 5.97 -9.71 1.27
N MET A 35 5.30 -8.68 0.74
CA MET A 35 5.91 -7.74 -0.20
C MET A 35 7.11 -7.01 0.40
N LYS A 36 7.02 -6.54 1.65
CA LYS A 36 8.13 -5.88 2.35
C LYS A 36 9.32 -6.81 2.53
N GLU A 37 9.08 -8.07 2.89
CA GLU A 37 10.13 -9.08 2.99
C GLU A 37 10.79 -9.34 1.64
N GLY A 38 10.00 -9.49 0.57
CA GLY A 38 10.49 -9.64 -0.80
C GLY A 38 11.36 -8.45 -1.24
N GLN A 39 10.90 -7.22 -0.98
CA GLN A 39 11.66 -6.00 -1.24
C GLN A 39 12.95 -5.95 -0.43
N ALA A 40 12.93 -6.35 0.84
CA ALA A 40 14.12 -6.38 1.67
C ALA A 40 15.16 -7.40 1.17
N LYS A 41 14.72 -8.57 0.66
CA LYS A 41 15.61 -9.55 0.01
C LYS A 41 16.26 -8.95 -1.23
N LEU A 42 15.47 -8.33 -2.10
CA LEU A 42 15.98 -7.67 -3.30
C LEU A 42 16.96 -6.53 -2.98
N ALA A 43 16.67 -5.71 -1.96
CA ALA A 43 17.54 -4.63 -1.51
C ALA A 43 18.90 -5.12 -0.98
N ARG A 44 18.96 -6.33 -0.42
CA ARG A 44 20.21 -6.99 -0.02
C ARG A 44 20.95 -7.65 -1.18
N GLY A 45 20.39 -7.64 -2.39
CA GLY A 45 20.94 -8.31 -3.56
C GLY A 45 20.76 -9.83 -3.54
N GLU A 46 19.85 -10.34 -2.71
CA GLU A 46 19.53 -11.76 -2.68
C GLU A 46 18.74 -12.17 -3.93
N LYS A 47 18.97 -13.40 -4.38
CA LYS A 47 18.16 -13.98 -5.46
C LYS A 47 16.77 -14.27 -4.91
N TYR A 48 15.79 -13.53 -5.39
CA TYR A 48 14.39 -13.70 -5.03
C TYR A 48 13.54 -13.85 -6.29
N PHE A 49 12.85 -14.99 -6.41
CA PHE A 49 12.11 -15.34 -7.61
C PHE A 49 10.61 -15.10 -7.49
N ASP A 50 10.10 -15.04 -6.26
CA ASP A 50 8.66 -14.96 -5.98
C ASP A 50 8.16 -13.50 -5.90
N TRP A 51 8.96 -12.55 -6.41
CA TRP A 51 8.61 -11.12 -6.35
C TRP A 51 7.32 -10.80 -7.11
N ASP A 52 7.13 -11.43 -8.27
CA ASP A 52 5.92 -11.27 -9.08
C ASP A 52 4.70 -11.91 -8.41
N CYS A 53 4.88 -13.01 -7.68
CA CYS A 53 3.85 -13.59 -6.82
C CYS A 53 3.45 -12.63 -5.70
N ASP A 54 4.40 -12.13 -4.89
CA ASP A 54 4.11 -11.18 -3.81
C ASP A 54 3.42 -9.91 -4.31
N PHE A 55 3.87 -9.41 -5.47
CA PHE A 55 3.27 -8.25 -6.13
C PHE A 55 1.80 -8.52 -6.49
N CYS A 56 1.52 -9.65 -7.14
CA CYS A 56 0.16 -10.01 -7.55
C CYS A 56 -0.76 -10.25 -6.35
N ASP A 57 -0.24 -10.90 -5.29
CA ASP A 57 -1.00 -11.20 -4.08
C ASP A 57 -1.35 -9.91 -3.30
N LEU A 58 -0.42 -8.97 -3.19
CA LEU A 58 -0.71 -7.68 -2.58
C LEU A 58 -1.68 -6.85 -3.45
N GLN A 59 -1.48 -6.77 -4.76
CA GLN A 59 -2.41 -6.06 -5.65
C GLN A 59 -3.82 -6.65 -5.58
N SER A 60 -3.93 -7.99 -5.52
CA SER A 60 -5.20 -8.69 -5.36
C SER A 60 -5.86 -8.39 -4.01
N SER A 61 -5.09 -8.43 -2.92
CA SER A 61 -5.58 -8.10 -1.57
C SER A 61 -6.07 -6.66 -1.47
N ILE A 62 -5.35 -5.70 -2.06
CA ILE A 62 -5.79 -4.29 -2.13
C ILE A 62 -7.08 -4.19 -2.95
N ASN A 63 -7.17 -4.86 -4.11
CA ASN A 63 -8.37 -4.85 -4.94
C ASN A 63 -9.59 -5.41 -4.18
N VAL A 64 -9.45 -6.55 -3.50
CA VAL A 64 -10.53 -7.13 -2.70
C VAL A 64 -10.96 -6.17 -1.60
N ALA A 65 -10.01 -5.59 -0.85
CA ALA A 65 -10.34 -4.65 0.22
C ALA A 65 -11.05 -3.38 -0.30
N GLU A 66 -10.68 -2.88 -1.48
CA GLU A 66 -11.31 -1.72 -2.12
C GLU A 66 -12.72 -2.06 -2.65
N VAL A 67 -12.87 -3.17 -3.36
CA VAL A 67 -14.15 -3.60 -3.96
C VAL A 67 -15.18 -3.94 -2.90
N GLU A 68 -14.76 -4.62 -1.82
CA GLU A 68 -15.61 -4.95 -0.67
C GLU A 68 -15.80 -3.76 0.30
N GLN A 69 -15.30 -2.57 -0.06
CA GLN A 69 -15.44 -1.33 0.71
C GLN A 69 -14.86 -1.41 2.13
N ILE A 70 -13.87 -2.28 2.36
CA ILE A 70 -13.13 -2.41 3.63
C ILE A 70 -12.15 -1.24 3.80
N ILE A 71 -11.58 -0.75 2.70
CA ILE A 71 -10.73 0.45 2.65
C ILE A 71 -11.26 1.43 1.59
N SER A 72 -10.93 2.71 1.72
CA SER A 72 -11.32 3.71 0.71
C SER A 72 -10.46 3.60 -0.56
N PRO A 73 -10.93 4.12 -1.71
CA PRO A 73 -10.12 4.21 -2.93
C PRO A 73 -8.81 4.98 -2.72
N GLU A 74 -8.81 6.03 -1.88
CA GLU A 74 -7.63 6.81 -1.52
C GLU A 74 -6.63 5.96 -0.73
N GLN A 75 -7.12 5.21 0.26
CA GLN A 75 -6.32 4.27 1.04
C GLN A 75 -5.73 3.17 0.15
N ALA A 76 -6.53 2.61 -0.76
CA ALA A 76 -6.10 1.60 -1.72
C ALA A 76 -4.99 2.14 -2.64
N TRP A 77 -5.15 3.36 -3.17
CA TRP A 77 -4.11 3.99 -3.99
C TRP A 77 -2.84 4.28 -3.21
N TYR A 78 -2.96 4.81 -1.98
CA TYR A 78 -1.81 5.04 -1.11
C TYR A 78 -0.98 3.76 -0.91
N LEU A 79 -1.64 2.61 -0.66
CA LEU A 79 -0.95 1.33 -0.51
C LEU A 79 -0.26 0.89 -1.81
N ARG A 80 -0.89 1.08 -2.97
CA ARG A 80 -0.29 0.77 -4.29
C ARG A 80 0.93 1.62 -4.58
N GLU A 81 0.88 2.92 -4.29
CA GLU A 81 2.02 3.82 -4.50
C GLU A 81 3.17 3.45 -3.55
N LYS A 82 2.86 3.25 -2.26
CA LYS A 82 3.87 2.97 -1.23
C LYS A 82 4.54 1.61 -1.41
N TYR A 83 3.77 0.56 -1.62
CA TYR A 83 4.27 -0.82 -1.57
C TYR A 83 4.50 -1.44 -2.95
N LEU A 84 3.79 -1.00 -3.99
CA LEU A 84 3.93 -1.54 -5.35
C LEU A 84 4.65 -0.58 -6.30
N GLY A 85 4.88 0.67 -5.91
CA GLY A 85 5.53 1.68 -6.75
C GLY A 85 4.69 2.11 -7.95
N LEU A 86 3.39 1.83 -7.93
CA LEU A 86 2.45 2.26 -8.95
C LEU A 86 2.23 3.77 -8.87
N ARG A 87 1.70 4.38 -9.94
CA ARG A 87 1.33 5.79 -9.98
C ARG A 87 -0.06 5.94 -10.58
N ARG A 88 -0.82 6.89 -10.07
CA ARG A 88 -2.11 7.28 -10.66
C ARG A 88 -1.87 8.19 -11.86
N GLU A 89 -2.54 7.91 -12.97
CA GLU A 89 -2.56 8.75 -14.18
C GLU A 89 -3.54 9.93 -14.06
#